data_AF-A0A2N2RK09-F1
#
_entry.id   AF-A0A2N2RK09-F1
#
_cell.length_a   1.000
_cell.length_b   1.000
_cell.length_c   1.000
_cell.angle_alpha   90.00
_cell.angle_beta   90.00
_cell.angle_gamma   90.00
#
_symmetry.space_group_name_H-M   'P 1'
#
loop_
_entity.id
_entity.type
_entity.pdbx_description
1 polymer ?
#
loop_
_entity_poly.entity_id
_entity_poly.type
_entity_poly.pdbx_seq_one_letter_code
_entity_poly.pdbx_strand_id
1 'polypeptide(L)'
;MSLITRCPACTTTFKVVPDQLRISEGWVRCGQCAHIFDASVHLQDDAAVVGTPSAAAPGGAAPVAGASPAAPPVPPPPPPPPP
;
A
#
# COMPACT_ATOMS: atom_id res chain seq x y z
N MET A 1 -9.43 -17.85 8.12
CA MET A 1 -8.46 -17.90 7.00
C MET A 1 -7.73 -16.56 6.91
N SER A 2 -6.45 -16.57 6.54
CA SER A 2 -5.67 -15.36 6.26
C SER A 2 -5.45 -15.23 4.75
N LEU A 3 -5.47 -14.02 4.23
CA LEU A 3 -5.16 -13.71 2.83
C LEU A 3 -3.68 -13.32 2.70
N ILE A 4 -3.06 -13.63 1.58
CA ILE A 4 -1.67 -13.25 1.31
C ILE A 4 -1.69 -12.05 0.36
N THR A 5 -0.97 -10.99 0.70
CA THR A 5 -0.81 -9.80 -0.15
C THR A 5 0.67 -9.46 -0.34
N ARG A 6 0.99 -8.81 -1.45
CA ARG A 6 2.35 -8.37 -1.78
C ARG A 6 2.41 -6.85 -1.81
N CYS A 7 3.35 -6.27 -1.07
CA CYS A 7 3.56 -4.82 -1.07
C CYS A 7 4.17 -4.36 -2.41
N PRO A 8 3.59 -3.35 -3.10
CA PRO A 8 4.14 -2.84 -4.36
C PRO A 8 5.45 -2.05 -4.18
N ALA A 9 5.70 -1.49 -2.99
CA ALA A 9 6.88 -0.66 -2.73
C ALA A 9 8.15 -1.49 -2.43
N CYS A 10 8.03 -2.54 -1.61
CA CYS A 10 9.18 -3.35 -1.18
C CYS A 10 9.10 -4.82 -1.63
N THR A 11 8.04 -5.21 -2.35
CA THR A 11 7.83 -6.60 -2.81
C THR A 11 7.72 -7.62 -1.67
N THR A 12 7.61 -7.19 -0.41
CA THR A 12 7.42 -8.12 0.71
C THR A 12 6.03 -8.75 0.64
N THR A 13 5.96 -10.06 0.91
CA THR A 13 4.71 -10.80 0.97
C THR A 13 4.33 -11.01 2.43
N PHE A 14 3.11 -10.64 2.80
CA PHE A 14 2.65 -10.76 4.18
C PHE A 14 1.21 -11.24 4.25
N LYS A 15 0.84 -11.79 5.40
CA LYS A 15 -0.52 -12.27 5.66
C LYS A 15 -1.35 -11.13 6.24
N VAL A 16 -2.50 -10.89 5.64
CA VAL A 16 -3.52 -9.97 6.13
C VAL A 16 -4.75 -10.75 6.55
N VAL A 17 -5.44 -10.24 7.56
CA VAL A 17 -6.71 -10.81 8.00
C VAL A 17 -7.82 -10.15 7.17
N PRO A 18 -8.72 -10.93 6.53
CA PRO A 18 -9.83 -10.36 5.74
C PRO A 18 -10.68 -9.38 6.55
N ASP A 19 -10.82 -9.62 7.85
CA ASP A 19 -11.53 -8.76 8.78
C ASP A 19 -10.89 -7.36 8.90
N GLN A 20 -9.56 -7.30 9.06
CA GLN A 20 -8.80 -6.04 9.08
C GLN A 20 -8.90 -5.28 7.75
N LEU A 21 -8.92 -6.02 6.63
CA LEU A 21 -9.10 -5.44 5.31
C LEU A 21 -10.50 -4.86 5.14
N ARG A 22 -11.52 -5.53 5.67
CA ARG A 22 -12.93 -5.07 5.65
C ARG A 22 -13.14 -3.81 6.47
N ILE A 23 -12.56 -3.73 7.66
CA ILE A 23 -12.66 -2.56 8.56
C ILE A 23 -11.95 -1.35 7.95
N SER A 24 -10.85 -1.59 7.25
CA SER A 24 -10.02 -0.54 6.66
C SER A 24 -10.40 -0.20 5.21
N GLU A 25 -11.58 -0.63 4.73
CA GLU A 25 -12.05 -0.37 3.36
C GLU A 25 -11.05 -0.82 2.27
N GLY A 26 -10.27 -1.88 2.50
CA GLY A 26 -9.26 -2.37 1.56
C GLY A 26 -7.84 -1.82 1.78
N TRP A 27 -7.66 -0.81 2.62
CA TRP A 27 -6.36 -0.17 2.85
C TRP A 27 -5.53 -0.92 3.90
N VAL A 28 -4.25 -1.16 3.61
CA VAL A 28 -3.32 -1.76 4.57
C VAL A 28 -1.98 -1.04 4.57
N ARG A 29 -1.31 -1.09 5.73
CA ARG A 29 0.06 -0.60 5.89
C ARG A 29 1.03 -1.79 5.91
N CYS A 30 2.04 -1.75 5.05
CA CYS A 30 3.10 -2.75 5.03
C CYS A 30 3.88 -2.74 6.36
N GLY A 31 3.97 -3.89 7.03
CA GLY A 31 4.75 -4.02 8.27
C GLY A 31 6.27 -3.85 8.10
N GLN A 32 6.77 -3.94 6.86
CA GLN A 32 8.21 -3.85 6.57
C GLN A 32 8.67 -2.43 6.22
N CYS A 33 7.94 -1.73 5.36
CA CYS A 33 8.32 -0.40 4.86
C CYS A 33 7.33 0.71 5.22
N ALA A 34 6.26 0.39 5.96
CA ALA A 34 5.19 1.32 6.32
C ALA A 34 4.43 1.94 5.13
N HIS A 35 4.60 1.45 3.91
CA HIS A 35 3.86 1.92 2.75
C HIS A 35 2.37 1.55 2.85
N ILE A 36 1.50 2.51 2.58
CA ILE A 36 0.03 2.37 2.63
C ILE A 36 -0.47 2.14 1.21
N PHE A 37 -1.21 1.06 0.99
CA PHE A 37 -1.72 0.68 -0.33
C PHE A 37 -3.03 -0.11 -0.18
N ASP A 38 -3.78 -0.24 -1.28
CA ASP A 38 -4.99 -1.06 -1.32
C ASP A 38 -4.61 -2.54 -1.45
N ALA A 39 -4.78 -3.32 -0.38
CA ALA A 39 -4.46 -4.73 -0.44
C ALA A 39 -5.44 -5.52 -1.31
N SER A 40 -6.71 -5.12 -1.42
CA SER A 40 -7.75 -5.89 -2.12
C SER A 40 -7.38 -6.19 -3.58
N VAL A 41 -6.68 -5.26 -4.24
CA VAL A 41 -6.21 -5.41 -5.63
C VAL A 41 -4.84 -6.08 -5.75
N HIS A 42 -4.11 -6.22 -4.64
CA HIS A 42 -2.79 -6.84 -4.54
C HIS A 42 -2.80 -8.16 -3.74
N LEU A 43 -3.99 -8.74 -3.56
CA LEU A 43 -4.19 -10.07 -3.00
C LEU A 43 -3.64 -11.11 -3.98
N GLN A 44 -2.80 -12.01 -3.49
CA GLN A 44 -2.34 -13.16 -4.24
C GLN A 44 -3.37 -14.28 -4.05
N ASP A 45 -4.42 -14.24 -4.87
CA ASP A 45 -5.27 -15.41 -5.10
C ASP A 45 -4.49 -16.37 -6.01
N ASP A 46 -4.37 -17.64 -5.61
CA ASP A 46 -3.61 -18.65 -6.36
C ASP A 46 -4.14 -18.92 -7.78
N ALA A 47 -5.21 -18.25 -8.21
CA ALA A 47 -5.80 -18.28 -9.55
C ALA A 47 -5.13 -17.36 -10.59
N ALA A 48 -3.84 -17.06 -10.47
CA ALA A 48 -3.12 -16.28 -11.49
C ALA A 48 -2.64 -17.16 -12.66
N VAL A 49 -3.54 -17.50 -13.59
CA VAL A 49 -3.15 -17.72 -15.00
C VAL A 49 -4.31 -17.47 -15.97
N VAL A 50 -4.71 -16.21 -16.16
CA VAL A 50 -5.17 -15.69 -17.48
C VAL A 50 -5.37 -14.18 -17.37
N GLY A 51 -4.49 -13.40 -18.00
CA GLY A 51 -4.67 -11.95 -18.09
C GLY A 51 -3.38 -11.19 -18.22
N THR A 52 -2.68 -11.42 -19.33
CA THR A 52 -1.78 -10.51 -20.05
C THR A 52 -1.31 -9.24 -19.31
N PRO A 53 0.01 -9.02 -19.15
CA PRO A 53 0.53 -7.70 -18.75
C PRO A 53 0.21 -6.71 -19.88
N SER A 54 -0.90 -5.98 -19.75
CA SER A 54 -1.20 -4.88 -20.66
C SER A 54 -0.31 -3.70 -20.28
N ALA A 55 0.90 -3.75 -20.81
CA ALA A 55 1.71 -2.58 -21.04
C ALA A 55 0.89 -1.59 -21.90
N ALA A 56 0.24 -0.63 -21.25
CA ALA A 56 -0.12 0.63 -21.88
C ALA A 56 0.98 1.65 -21.54
N ALA A 57 1.67 2.06 -22.59
CA ALA A 57 2.92 2.79 -22.68
C ALA A 57 2.92 4.19 -22.01
N PRO A 58 4.13 4.76 -21.77
CA PRO A 58 4.31 6.15 -21.36
C PRO A 58 3.94 7.10 -22.51
N GLY A 59 2.95 7.97 -22.28
CA GLY A 59 2.54 9.04 -23.19
C GLY A 59 2.43 10.35 -22.41
N GLY A 60 3.35 11.28 -22.68
CA GLY A 60 3.60 12.45 -21.85
C GLY A 60 2.56 13.56 -21.92
N ALA A 61 2.52 14.33 -20.84
CA ALA A 61 2.34 15.77 -20.86
C ALA A 61 3.27 16.38 -19.79
N ALA A 62 4.14 17.29 -20.23
CA ALA A 62 5.11 18.02 -19.44
C ALA A 62 4.41 19.06 -18.52
N PRO A 63 5.14 19.71 -17.60
CA PRO A 63 4.67 20.09 -16.27
C PRO A 63 3.87 21.39 -16.24
N VAL A 64 2.89 21.47 -15.35
CA VAL A 64 2.42 22.75 -14.80
C VAL A 64 3.05 22.94 -13.43
N ALA A 65 3.96 23.91 -13.35
CA ALA A 65 4.40 24.47 -12.09
C ALA A 65 3.20 25.11 -11.38
N GLY A 66 2.97 24.73 -10.12
CA GLY A 66 1.84 25.23 -9.34
C GLY A 66 1.87 24.82 -7.87
N ALA A 67 2.72 25.49 -7.11
CA ALA A 67 2.53 25.84 -5.69
C ALA A 67 2.62 24.78 -4.57
N SER A 68 3.76 24.87 -3.87
CA SER A 68 3.93 24.86 -2.40
C SER A 68 4.09 23.52 -1.66
N PRO A 69 5.26 23.26 -1.04
CA PRO A 69 5.45 22.15 -0.13
C PRO A 69 4.72 22.43 1.19
N ALA A 70 3.52 21.88 1.34
CA ALA A 70 2.95 21.67 2.66
C ALA A 70 3.76 20.55 3.32
N ALA A 71 4.56 20.92 4.33
CA ALA A 71 5.35 20.00 5.13
C ALA A 71 4.49 18.82 5.63
N PRO A 72 5.02 17.59 5.68
CA PRO A 72 4.33 16.51 6.36
C PRO A 72 4.19 16.88 7.84
N PRO A 73 3.01 16.72 8.48
CA PRO A 73 2.93 16.82 9.92
C PRO A 73 3.80 15.71 10.51
N VAL A 74 4.83 16.09 11.27
CA VAL A 74 5.61 15.12 12.04
C VAL A 74 4.67 14.50 13.08
N PRO A 75 4.55 13.17 13.18
CA PRO A 75 3.81 12.57 14.28
C PRO A 75 4.55 12.88 15.59
N PRO A 76 3.84 13.23 16.69
CA PRO A 76 4.48 13.44 17.98
C PRO A 76 5.15 12.14 18.48
N PRO A 77 6.27 12.24 19.22
CA PRO A 77 6.92 11.06 19.79
C PRO A 77 5.99 10.37 20.81
N PRO A 78 6.06 9.02 20.93
CA PRO A 78 5.29 8.31 21.94
C PRO A 78 5.72 8.71 23.36
N PRO A 79 4.79 8.69 24.34
CA PRO A 79 5.11 9.03 25.73
C PRO A 79 6.10 8.00 26.33
N PRO A 80 6.96 8.43 27.27
CA PRO A 80 7.88 7.52 27.96
C PRO A 80 7.11 6.50 28.83
N PRO A 81 7.64 5.29 29.04
CA PRO A 81 7.03 4.31 29.92
C PRO A 81 7.02 4.78 31.39
N PRO A 82 6.01 4.38 32.19
CA PRO A 82 5.97 4.65 33.64
C PRO A 82 7.07 3.86 34.39
N PRO A 83 7.43 4.30 35.62
CA PRO A 83 8.53 3.74 36.41
C PRO A 83 8.30 2.29 36.88
#